data_AF-A0A966QQH1-F1
#
_entry.id   AF-A0A966QQH1-F1
#
_cell.length_a   1.000
_cell.length_b   1.000
_cell.length_c   1.000
_cell.angle_alpha   90.00
_cell.angle_beta   90.00
_cell.angle_gamma   90.00
#
_symmetry.space_group_name_H-M   'P 1'
#
loop_
_entity.id
_entity.type
_entity.pdbx_description
1 polymer ?
#
loop_
_entity_poly.entity_id
_entity_poly.type
_entity_poly.pdbx_seq_one_letter_code
_entity_poly.pdbx_strand_id
1 'polypeptide(L)' 'QAGVENVLDILRGGIDSALLGLGKGHVNELTRDDVVAPDGFYRRLGA' A
#
# COMPACT_ATOMS: atom_id res chain seq x y z
N GLN A 1 -3.84 -27.48 -4.44
CA GLN A 1 -4.66 -26.27 -4.58
C GLN A 1 -3.70 -25.09 -4.59
N ALA A 2 -3.16 -24.72 -5.76
CA ALA A 2 -1.99 -23.84 -5.87
C ALA A 2 -2.30 -22.41 -6.34
N GLY A 3 -3.54 -22.12 -6.76
CA GLY A 3 -3.86 -20.83 -7.38
C GLY A 3 -3.96 -19.65 -6.40
N VAL A 4 -4.68 -19.84 -5.29
CA VAL A 4 -4.91 -18.76 -4.30
C VAL A 4 -3.66 -18.45 -3.49
N GLU A 5 -2.89 -19.49 -3.13
CA GLU A 5 -1.62 -19.34 -2.41
C GLU A 5 -0.63 -18.48 -3.20
N ASN A 6 -0.46 -18.76 -4.50
CA ASN A 6 0.37 -17.95 -5.38
C ASN A 6 -0.06 -16.48 -5.42
N VAL A 7 -1.36 -16.20 -5.40
CA VAL A 7 -1.87 -14.81 -5.37
C VAL A 7 -1.51 -14.14 -4.05
N LEU A 8 -1.69 -14.84 -2.94
CA LEU A 8 -1.36 -14.31 -1.61
C LEU A 8 0.13 -14.03 -1.48
N ASP A 9 0.98 -14.89 -2.02
CA ASP A 9 2.43 -14.70 -2.03
C ASP A 9 2.85 -13.49 -2.87
N ILE A 10 2.24 -13.30 -4.04
CA ILE A 10 2.48 -12.12 -4.89
C ILE A 10 2.05 -10.84 -4.15
N LEU A 11 0.86 -10.84 -3.54
CA LEU A 11 0.36 -9.68 -2.80
C LEU A 11 1.29 -9.34 -1.62
N ARG A 12 1.77 -10.35 -0.89
CA ARG A 12 2.72 -10.17 0.20
C ARG A 12 4.05 -9.61 -0.29
N GLY A 13 4.64 -10.20 -1.33
CA GLY A 13 5.89 -9.70 -1.92
C GLY A 13 5.79 -8.28 -2.44
N GLY A 14 4.62 -7.89 -2.98
CA GLY A 14 4.32 -6.52 -3.38
C GLY A 14 4.28 -5.54 -2.21
N ILE A 15 3.64 -5.91 -1.09
CA ILE A 15 3.59 -5.10 0.12
C ILE A 15 5.00 -4.89 0.68
N ASP A 16 5.79 -5.96 0.81
CA ASP A 16 7.15 -5.90 1.34
C ASP A 16 8.05 -4.99 0.48
N SER A 17 7.93 -5.10 -0.85
CA SER A 17 8.67 -4.25 -1.79
C SER A 17 8.28 -2.78 -1.70
N ALA A 18 6.98 -2.50 -1.51
CA ALA A 18 6.48 -1.14 -1.34
C ALA A 18 6.98 -0.51 -0.04
N LEU A 19 6.91 -1.23 1.08
CA LEU A 19 7.43 -0.77 2.36
C LEU A 19 8.94 -0.51 2.30
N LEU A 20 9.70 -1.40 1.65
CA LEU A 20 11.13 -1.21 1.42
C LEU A 20 11.41 0.07 0.60
N GLY A 21 10.67 0.30 -0.49
CA GLY A 21 10.81 1.49 -1.32
C GLY A 21 10.46 2.80 -0.60
N LEU A 22 9.55 2.74 0.38
CA LEU A 22 9.14 3.86 1.22
C LEU A 22 10.02 4.04 2.47
N GLY A 23 10.95 3.12 2.74
CA GLY A 23 11.78 3.15 3.95
C GLY A 23 11.00 2.91 5.24
N LYS A 24 9.92 2.11 5.19
CA LYS A 24 9.03 1.81 6.32
C LYS A 24 9.24 0.37 6.77
N GLY A 25 9.30 0.15 8.08
CA GLY A 25 9.47 -1.18 8.68
C GLY A 25 8.15 -1.92 8.89
N HIS A 26 7.02 -1.21 8.90
CA HIS A 26 5.72 -1.82 9.17
C HIS A 26 4.56 -1.06 8.51
N VAL A 27 3.49 -1.78 8.17
CA VAL A 27 2.31 -1.23 7.47
C VAL A 27 1.58 -0.13 8.25
N ASN A 28 1.68 -0.14 9.57
CA ASN A 28 1.09 0.89 10.44
C ASN A 28 1.82 2.24 10.38
N GLU A 29 3.01 2.28 9.77
CA GLU A 29 3.78 3.51 9.54
C GLU A 29 3.34 4.21 8.24
N LEU A 30 2.45 3.60 7.46
CA LEU A 30 1.87 4.21 6.27
C LEU A 30 0.90 5.33 6.66
N THR A 31 1.07 6.45 6.00
CA THR A 31 0.30 7.67 6.18
C THR A 31 -0.20 8.16 4.82
N ARG A 32 -1.04 9.19 4.85
CA ARG A 32 -1.51 9.83 3.62
C ARG A 32 -0.40 10.51 2.83
N ASP A 33 0.69 10.90 3.50
CA ASP A 33 1.82 11.62 2.91
C ASP A 33 2.68 10.70 2.03
N ASP A 34 2.52 9.38 2.16
CA ASP A 34 3.21 8.38 1.32
C ASP A 34 2.53 8.23 -0.07
N VAL A 35 1.46 8.98 -0.35
CA VAL A 35 0.72 8.94 -1.62
C VAL A 35 0.84 10.27 -2.35
N VAL A 36 1.32 10.24 -3.60
CA VAL A 36 1.25 11.38 -4.52
C VAL A 36 0.00 11.23 -5.37
N ALA A 37 -0.86 12.25 -5.35
CA ALA A 37 -2.10 12.26 -6.10
C ALA A 37 -2.33 13.62 -6.77
N PRO A 38 -3.03 13.67 -7.92
CA PRO A 38 -3.36 14.91 -8.59
C PRO A 38 -4.37 15.74 -7.80
N ASP A 39 -4.48 17.03 -8.15
CA ASP A 39 -5.45 17.94 -7.57
C ASP A 39 -6.88 17.39 -7.70
N GLY A 40 -7.65 17.48 -6.62
CA GLY A 40 -9.02 16.99 -6.56
C GLY A 40 -9.18 15.47 -6.40
N PHE A 41 -8.09 14.69 -6.34
CA PHE A 41 -8.16 13.24 -6.13
C PHE A 41 -8.77 12.86 -4.77
N TYR A 42 -8.29 13.51 -3.71
CA TYR A 42 -8.73 13.16 -2.37
C TYR A 42 -10.10 13.73 -2.06
N ARG A 43 -10.96 12.88 -1.46
CA ARG A 43 -12.27 13.27 -0.95
C ARG A 43 -12.17 13.46 0.56
N ARG A 44 -12.67 14.59 1.07
CA ARG A 44 -12.90 14.78 2.51
C ARG A 44 -14.24 14.17 2.87
N LEU A 45 -14.29 13.41 3.97
CA LEU A 45 -15.56 12.98 4.55
C LEU A 45 -16.16 14.17 5.31
N GLY A 46 -17.34 14.64 4.87
CA GLY A 46 -18.05 15.74 5.50
C GLY A 46 -17.52 17.16 5.20
N ALA A 47 -18.28 18.15 5.64
CA ALA A 47 -17.95 19.58 5.68
C ALA A 47 -17.68 20.01 7.13
#